data_AF-A0A0A9F6I2-F1
#
_entry.id   AF-A0A0A9F6I2-F1
#
_cell.length_a   1.000
_cell.length_b   1.000
_cell.length_c   1.000
_cell.angle_alpha   90.00
_cell.angle_beta   90.00
_cell.angle_gamma   90.00
#
_symmetry.space_group_name_H-M   'P 1'
#
loop_
_entity.id
_entity.type
_entity.pdbx_description
1 polymer ?
#
loop_
_entity_poly.entity_id
_entity_poly.type
_entity_poly.pdbx_seq_one_letter_code
_entity_poly.pdbx_strand_id
1 'polypeptide(L)'
;MVVLLAGFLPDPKLETSILSISLNTMWMVYTIPSGLSSAISIRVSNELGAQNPQAARLSVYISGIMCLTEGLFVAIITVLVRDIWGYLYSNEEEVVKYVSMMMPILATSDFMDGIQCTLSGAARGCGWQKVCSVINLFAYYAVGLPSAVTSAFVLKIGGKGLWLGIICAMAVQISALIVMMLRTSWDEEAEKAQARVQRSDGSITLA
;
A
#
# COMPACT_ATOMS: atom_id res chain seq x y z
N MET A 1 2.27 -15.28 -3.47
CA MET A 1 3.39 -15.45 -4.43
C MET A 1 4.74 -15.45 -3.73
N VAL A 2 5.07 -14.43 -2.94
CA VAL A 2 6.37 -14.34 -2.24
C VAL A 2 6.65 -15.56 -1.33
N VAL A 3 5.67 -16.02 -0.56
CA VAL A 3 5.78 -17.25 0.27
C VAL A 3 5.98 -18.51 -0.59
N LEU A 4 5.33 -18.59 -1.76
CA LEU A 4 5.52 -19.72 -2.67
C LEU A 4 6.93 -19.73 -3.28
N LEU A 5 7.45 -18.55 -3.65
CA LEU A 5 8.81 -18.38 -4.16
C LEU A 5 9.86 -18.65 -3.09
N ALA A 6 9.56 -18.34 -1.82
CA ALA A 6 10.42 -18.65 -0.69
C ALA A 6 10.66 -20.15 -0.52
N GLY A 7 9.67 -20.98 -0.85
CA GLY A 7 9.79 -22.43 -0.85
C GLY A 7 10.82 -22.99 -1.84
N PHE A 8 11.30 -22.17 -2.79
CA PHE A 8 12.36 -22.54 -3.74
C PHE A 8 13.75 -22.01 -3.33
N LEU A 9 13.88 -21.33 -2.19
CA LEU A 9 15.16 -20.85 -1.66
C LEU A 9 15.95 -21.99 -0.97
N PRO A 10 17.29 -21.83 -0.77
CA PRO A 10 18.14 -22.88 -0.22
C PRO A 10 17.74 -23.40 1.16
N ASP A 11 17.18 -22.54 2.02
CA ASP A 11 16.53 -22.94 3.28
C ASP A 11 15.04 -22.57 3.25
N PRO A 12 14.20 -23.44 2.64
CA PRO A 12 12.81 -23.11 2.42
C PRO A 12 12.00 -23.08 3.72
N LYS A 13 12.41 -23.81 4.76
CA LYS A 13 11.69 -23.81 6.05
C LYS A 13 11.89 -22.49 6.78
N LEU A 14 13.14 -22.04 6.88
CA LEU A 14 13.48 -20.79 7.55
C LEU A 14 12.90 -19.59 6.78
N GLU A 15 13.17 -19.49 5.47
CA GLU A 15 12.73 -18.36 4.63
C GLU A 15 11.20 -18.25 4.56
N THR A 16 10.49 -19.37 4.42
CA THR A 16 9.02 -19.38 4.41
C THR A 16 8.44 -18.94 5.76
N SER A 17 9.04 -19.37 6.87
CA SER A 17 8.58 -19.00 8.22
C SER A 17 8.73 -17.50 8.46
N ILE A 18 9.91 -16.94 8.16
CA ILE A 18 10.20 -15.51 8.35
C ILE A 18 9.29 -14.66 7.46
N LEU A 19 9.11 -15.03 6.19
CA LEU A 19 8.24 -14.29 5.27
C LEU A 19 6.78 -14.38 5.68
N SER A 20 6.34 -15.50 6.25
CA SER A 20 4.98 -15.66 6.78
C SER A 20 4.74 -14.77 8.01
N ILE A 21 5.69 -14.74 8.96
CA ILE A 21 5.64 -13.86 10.14
C ILE A 21 5.64 -12.39 9.70
N SER A 22 6.51 -12.05 8.73
CA SER A 22 6.63 -10.70 8.16
C SER A 22 5.32 -10.24 7.51
N LEU A 23 4.70 -11.10 6.68
CA LEU A 23 3.43 -10.80 6.04
C LEU A 23 2.29 -10.69 7.06
N ASN A 24 2.26 -11.53 8.08
CA ASN A 24 1.25 -11.44 9.14
C ASN A 24 1.34 -10.11 9.89
N THR A 25 2.57 -9.69 10.21
CA THR A 25 2.86 -8.39 10.84
C THR A 25 2.39 -7.24 9.94
N MET A 26 2.74 -7.28 8.65
CA MET A 26 2.30 -6.30 7.66
C MET A 26 0.77 -6.22 7.57
N TRP A 27 0.06 -7.35 7.52
CA TRP A 27 -1.41 -7.37 7.50
C TRP A 27 -2.05 -6.78 8.75
N MET A 28 -1.46 -7.03 9.93
CA MET A 28 -1.92 -6.43 11.17
C MET A 28 -1.78 -4.90 11.11
N VAL A 29 -0.61 -4.40 10.72
CA VAL A 29 -0.32 -2.97 10.58
C VAL A 29 -1.21 -2.32 9.52
N TYR A 30 -1.42 -2.98 8.39
CA TYR A 30 -2.24 -2.53 7.25
C TYR A 30 -3.66 -2.10 7.64
N THR A 31 -4.21 -2.66 8.72
CA THR A 31 -5.57 -2.31 9.17
C THR A 31 -5.71 -0.82 9.47
N ILE A 32 -4.67 -0.17 10.00
CA ILE A 32 -4.65 1.26 10.34
C ILE A 32 -4.77 2.14 9.07
N PRO A 33 -3.84 2.07 8.10
CA PRO A 33 -3.94 2.88 6.88
C PRO A 33 -5.12 2.48 6.00
N SER A 34 -5.64 1.24 6.10
CA SER A 34 -6.86 0.84 5.39
C SER A 34 -8.11 1.60 5.89
N GLY A 35 -8.18 1.87 7.19
CA GLY A 35 -9.23 2.69 7.80
C GLY A 35 -9.15 4.14 7.33
N LEU A 36 -7.95 4.72 7.35
CA LEU A 36 -7.69 6.06 6.83
C LEU A 36 -8.05 6.15 5.34
N SER A 37 -7.64 5.18 4.53
CA SER A 37 -7.95 5.08 3.11
C SER A 37 -9.46 5.10 2.84
N SER A 38 -10.24 4.38 3.65
CA SER A 38 -11.70 4.34 3.54
C SER A 38 -12.33 5.69 3.91
N ALA A 39 -11.87 6.32 5.00
CA ALA A 39 -12.34 7.63 5.42
C ALA A 39 -12.09 8.72 4.37
N ILE A 40 -10.90 8.72 3.74
CA ILE A 40 -10.56 9.66 2.67
C ILE A 40 -11.44 9.43 1.45
N SER A 41 -11.64 8.17 1.05
CA SER A 41 -12.49 7.82 -0.08
C SER A 41 -13.90 8.38 0.10
N ILE A 42 -14.47 8.24 1.30
CA ILE A 42 -15.80 8.77 1.64
C ILE A 42 -15.80 10.31 1.63
N ARG A 43 -14.82 10.94 2.28
CA ARG A 43 -14.73 12.41 2.34
C ARG A 43 -14.59 13.02 0.94
N VAL A 44 -13.63 12.54 0.14
CA VAL A 44 -13.39 13.07 -1.21
C VAL A 44 -14.60 12.86 -2.11
N SER A 45 -15.22 11.67 -2.09
CA SER A 45 -16.42 11.42 -2.91
C SER A 45 -17.61 12.31 -2.51
N ASN A 46 -17.82 12.54 -1.21
CA ASN A 46 -18.88 13.43 -0.72
C ASN A 46 -18.63 14.89 -1.12
N GLU A 47 -17.42 15.41 -0.94
CA GLU A 47 -17.10 16.81 -1.29
C GLU A 47 -17.18 17.03 -2.82
N LEU A 48 -16.70 16.08 -3.63
CA LEU A 48 -16.85 16.15 -5.09
C LEU A 48 -18.33 16.08 -5.51
N GLY A 49 -19.12 15.21 -4.90
CA GLY A 49 -20.57 15.12 -5.13
C GLY A 49 -21.31 16.40 -4.74
N ALA A 50 -20.84 17.10 -3.70
CA ALA A 50 -21.36 18.38 -3.24
C ALA A 50 -20.86 19.60 -4.05
N GLN A 51 -20.11 19.40 -5.14
CA GLN A 51 -19.45 20.48 -5.90
C GLN A 51 -18.53 21.35 -5.08
N ASN A 52 -17.81 20.76 -4.13
CA ASN A 52 -16.83 21.44 -3.30
C ASN A 52 -15.40 20.94 -3.60
N PRO A 53 -14.84 21.30 -4.78
CA PRO A 53 -13.52 20.80 -5.21
C PRO A 53 -12.39 21.25 -4.27
N GLN A 54 -12.53 22.41 -3.63
CA GLN A 54 -11.56 22.93 -2.67
C GLN A 54 -11.51 22.07 -1.39
N ALA A 55 -12.67 21.69 -0.85
CA ALA A 55 -12.73 20.79 0.31
C ALA A 55 -12.29 19.36 -0.02
N ALA A 56 -12.55 18.88 -1.23
CA ALA A 56 -12.02 17.60 -1.71
C ALA A 56 -10.47 17.61 -1.74
N ARG A 57 -9.87 18.66 -2.31
CA ARG A 57 -8.42 18.85 -2.32
C ARG A 57 -7.84 18.95 -0.91
N LEU A 58 -8.49 19.72 -0.04
CA LEU A 58 -8.07 19.87 1.35
C LEU A 58 -8.12 18.54 2.10
N SER A 59 -9.15 17.72 1.87
CA SER A 59 -9.28 16.39 2.45
C SER A 59 -8.09 15.49 2.08
N VAL A 60 -7.67 15.50 0.81
CA VAL A 60 -6.48 14.76 0.38
C VAL A 60 -5.22 15.29 1.06
N TYR A 61 -5.05 16.61 1.13
CA TYR A 61 -3.88 17.21 1.78
C TYR A 61 -3.77 16.87 3.27
N ILE A 62 -4.84 17.05 4.04
CA ILE A 62 -4.89 16.72 5.48
C ILE A 62 -4.63 15.23 5.67
N SER A 63 -5.21 14.38 4.82
CA SER A 63 -4.99 12.95 4.91
C SER A 63 -3.55 12.52 4.63
N GLY A 64 -2.84 13.24 3.76
CA GLY A 64 -1.41 13.06 3.56
C GLY A 64 -0.61 13.35 4.83
N ILE A 65 -0.94 14.42 5.56
CA ILE A 65 -0.30 14.73 6.85
C ILE A 65 -0.59 13.66 7.91
N MET A 66 -1.85 13.20 7.97
CA MET A 66 -2.25 12.12 8.88
C MET A 66 -1.47 10.83 8.58
N CYS A 67 -1.38 10.45 7.31
CA CYS A 67 -0.62 9.29 6.85
C CYS A 67 0.87 9.39 7.20
N LEU A 68 1.50 10.54 6.98
CA LEU A 68 2.92 10.71 7.34
C LEU A 68 3.13 10.59 8.86
N THR A 69 2.22 11.13 9.66
CA THR A 69 2.32 11.10 11.12
C THR A 69 2.09 9.69 11.68
N GLU A 70 1.04 9.02 11.22
CA GLU A 70 0.72 7.65 11.59
C GLU A 70 1.78 6.66 11.10
N GLY A 71 2.21 6.77 9.84
CA GLY A 71 3.27 5.94 9.28
C GLY A 71 4.59 6.08 10.05
N LEU A 72 4.99 7.31 10.44
CA LEU A 72 6.18 7.51 11.27
C LEU A 72 6.02 6.86 12.65
N PHE A 73 4.85 7.00 13.28
CA PHE A 73 4.57 6.41 14.57
C PHE A 73 4.65 4.88 14.54
N VAL A 74 4.00 4.27 13.53
CA VAL A 74 4.05 2.83 13.29
C VAL A 74 5.49 2.37 13.03
N ALA A 75 6.22 3.04 12.13
CA ALA A 75 7.60 2.67 11.81
C ALA A 75 8.53 2.71 13.04
N ILE A 76 8.39 3.73 13.90
CA ILE A 76 9.15 3.83 15.16
C ILE A 76 8.81 2.66 16.08
N ILE A 77 7.53 2.36 16.29
CA ILE A 77 7.12 1.25 17.16
C ILE A 77 7.65 -0.08 16.63
N THR A 78 7.48 -0.35 15.34
CA THR A 78 7.97 -1.57 14.68
C THR A 78 9.47 -1.74 14.91
N VAL A 79 10.26 -0.68 14.76
CA VAL A 79 11.72 -0.76 15.02
C VAL A 79 12.03 -0.96 16.51
N LEU A 80 11.29 -0.32 17.42
CA LEU A 80 11.52 -0.45 18.86
C LEU A 80 11.23 -1.86 19.39
N VAL A 81 10.21 -2.54 18.85
CA VAL A 81 9.82 -3.89 19.29
C VAL A 81 10.58 -5.01 18.56
N ARG A 82 11.54 -4.69 17.69
CA ARG A 82 12.16 -5.65 16.76
C ARG A 82 12.74 -6.89 17.43
N ASP A 83 13.34 -6.73 18.61
CA ASP A 83 14.07 -7.80 19.30
C ASP A 83 13.15 -8.71 20.13
N ILE A 84 11.90 -8.29 20.36
CA ILE A 84 10.89 -9.06 21.10
C ILE A 84 9.79 -9.62 20.20
N TRP A 85 9.55 -9.01 19.03
CA TRP A 85 8.43 -9.35 18.15
C TRP A 85 8.46 -10.80 17.66
N GLY A 86 9.65 -11.32 17.34
CA GLY A 86 9.83 -12.70 16.87
C GLY A 86 9.35 -13.75 17.86
N TYR A 87 9.45 -13.48 19.18
CA TYR A 87 9.03 -14.41 20.24
C TYR A 87 7.51 -14.60 20.31
N LEU A 88 6.71 -13.73 19.68
CA LEU A 88 5.26 -13.94 19.55
C LEU A 88 4.92 -15.11 18.62
N TYR A 89 5.84 -15.48 17.73
CA TYR A 89 5.61 -16.46 16.67
C TYR A 89 6.47 -17.72 16.80
N SER A 90 7.69 -17.63 17.34
CA SER A 90 8.60 -18.76 17.46
C SER A 90 9.46 -18.69 18.73
N ASN A 91 9.79 -19.85 19.27
CA ASN A 91 10.77 -20.01 20.35
C ASN A 91 12.19 -20.31 19.82
N GLU A 92 12.35 -20.44 18.50
CA GLU A 92 13.66 -20.70 17.88
C GLU A 92 14.44 -19.39 17.71
N GLU A 93 15.55 -19.28 18.42
CA GLU A 93 16.43 -18.09 18.43
C GLU A 93 16.87 -17.64 17.02
N GLU A 94 17.09 -18.60 16.11
CA GLU A 94 17.47 -18.30 14.72
C GLU A 94 16.34 -17.55 13.97
N VAL A 95 15.09 -17.99 14.14
CA VAL A 95 13.91 -17.34 13.55
C VAL A 95 13.72 -15.95 14.14
N VAL A 96 13.81 -15.83 15.48
CA VAL A 96 13.64 -14.56 16.19
C VAL A 96 14.68 -13.53 15.74
N LYS A 97 15.95 -13.93 15.66
CA LYS A 97 17.04 -13.06 15.22
C LYS A 97 16.83 -12.59 13.78
N TYR A 98 16.40 -13.47 12.87
CA TYR A 98 16.15 -13.08 11.49
C TYR A 98 14.93 -12.15 11.41
N VAL A 99 13.84 -12.42 12.13
CA VAL A 99 12.70 -11.49 12.22
C VAL A 99 13.16 -10.12 12.70
N SER A 100 13.96 -10.01 13.77
CA SER A 100 14.52 -8.73 14.23
C SER A 100 15.29 -7.99 13.13
N MET A 101 16.08 -8.70 12.32
CA MET A 101 16.78 -8.12 11.17
C MET A 101 15.84 -7.65 10.05
N MET A 102 14.66 -8.27 9.91
CA MET A 102 13.65 -7.90 8.92
C MET A 102 12.81 -6.70 9.37
N MET A 103 12.60 -6.50 10.68
CA MET A 103 11.71 -5.45 11.20
C MET A 103 11.98 -4.03 10.67
N PRO A 104 13.24 -3.56 10.50
CA PRO A 104 13.49 -2.26 9.86
C PRO A 104 13.05 -2.19 8.39
N ILE A 105 13.18 -3.31 7.66
CA ILE A 105 12.72 -3.42 6.27
C ILE A 105 11.19 -3.40 6.24
N LEU A 106 10.53 -4.09 7.19
CA LEU A 106 9.09 -4.06 7.35
C LEU A 106 8.59 -2.67 7.70
N ALA A 107 9.18 -1.98 8.67
CA ALA A 107 8.83 -0.61 9.03
C ALA A 107 8.88 0.35 7.83
N THR A 108 9.88 0.20 6.96
CA THR A 108 9.98 0.97 5.73
C THR A 108 8.88 0.61 4.72
N SER A 109 8.57 -0.69 4.60
CA SER A 109 7.53 -1.19 3.71
C SER A 109 6.15 -0.73 4.17
N ASP A 110 5.85 -0.83 5.46
CA ASP A 110 4.60 -0.41 6.08
C ASP A 110 4.38 1.10 5.92
N PHE A 111 5.45 1.90 6.05
CA PHE A 111 5.39 3.34 5.80
C PHE A 111 5.00 3.64 4.34
N MET A 112 5.62 2.96 3.38
CA MET A 112 5.27 3.09 1.96
C MET A 112 3.84 2.64 1.69
N ASP A 113 3.41 1.55 2.32
CA ASP A 113 2.07 1.00 2.16
C ASP A 113 1.00 1.94 2.72
N GLY A 114 1.29 2.65 3.83
CA GLY A 114 0.44 3.73 4.33
C GLY A 114 0.20 4.83 3.29
N ILE A 115 1.27 5.28 2.62
CA ILE A 115 1.19 6.28 1.54
C ILE A 115 0.37 5.71 0.37
N GLN A 116 0.65 4.48 -0.05
CA GLN A 116 -0.08 3.82 -1.14
C GLN A 116 -1.58 3.71 -0.83
N CYS A 117 -1.94 3.31 0.39
CA CYS A 117 -3.32 3.20 0.87
C CYS A 117 -4.04 4.54 0.84
N THR A 118 -3.41 5.58 1.38
CA THR A 118 -3.96 6.94 1.44
C THR A 118 -4.26 7.46 0.04
N LEU A 119 -3.28 7.36 -0.88
CA LEU A 119 -3.43 7.79 -2.27
C LEU A 119 -4.49 6.96 -3.01
N SER A 120 -4.52 5.65 -2.81
CA SER A 120 -5.52 4.77 -3.41
C SER A 120 -6.93 5.07 -2.88
N GLY A 121 -7.05 5.43 -1.61
CA GLY A 121 -8.30 5.87 -1.00
C GLY A 121 -8.84 7.15 -1.64
N ALA A 122 -7.98 8.17 -1.77
CA ALA A 122 -8.31 9.39 -2.49
C ALA A 122 -8.71 9.10 -3.95
N ALA A 123 -7.96 8.25 -4.65
CA ALA A 123 -8.25 7.92 -6.04
C ALA A 123 -9.58 7.17 -6.21
N ARG A 124 -9.93 6.30 -5.25
CA ARG A 124 -11.27 5.68 -5.17
C ARG A 124 -12.36 6.72 -4.95
N GLY A 125 -12.12 7.71 -4.08
CA GLY A 125 -13.03 8.84 -3.86
C GLY A 125 -13.29 9.65 -5.14
N CYS A 126 -12.28 9.81 -6.00
CA CYS A 126 -12.41 10.46 -7.31
C CYS A 126 -13.02 9.54 -8.40
N GLY A 127 -13.20 8.25 -8.12
CA GLY A 127 -13.73 7.27 -9.08
C GLY A 127 -12.70 6.72 -10.09
N TRP A 128 -11.40 6.79 -9.79
CA TRP A 128 -10.32 6.36 -10.70
C TRP A 128 -9.92 4.89 -10.59
N GLN A 129 -10.81 4.04 -10.03
CA GLN A 129 -10.49 2.63 -9.73
C GLN A 129 -9.94 1.88 -10.94
N LYS A 130 -10.47 2.14 -12.15
CA LYS A 130 -10.00 1.51 -13.39
C LYS A 130 -8.53 1.83 -13.68
N VAL A 131 -8.16 3.12 -13.65
CA VAL A 131 -6.77 3.55 -13.90
C VAL A 131 -5.84 3.01 -12.82
N CYS A 132 -6.26 3.08 -11.55
CA CYS A 132 -5.48 2.54 -10.43
C CYS A 132 -5.25 1.03 -10.56
N SER A 133 -6.24 0.26 -11.03
CA SER A 133 -6.10 -1.20 -11.23
C SER A 133 -5.06 -1.53 -12.31
N VAL A 134 -5.00 -0.76 -13.39
CA VAL A 134 -4.01 -0.94 -14.47
C VAL A 134 -2.60 -0.60 -13.96
N ILE A 135 -2.46 0.51 -13.22
CA ILE A 135 -1.18 0.90 -12.60
C ILE A 135 -0.72 -0.19 -11.63
N ASN A 136 -1.62 -0.73 -10.81
CA ASN A 136 -1.30 -1.79 -9.85
C ASN A 136 -0.81 -3.07 -10.55
N LEU A 137 -1.52 -3.50 -11.61
CA LEU A 137 -1.09 -4.67 -12.41
C LEU A 137 0.30 -4.46 -13.01
N PHE A 138 0.54 -3.29 -13.61
CA PHE A 138 1.85 -2.97 -14.17
C PHE A 138 2.94 -2.96 -13.09
N ALA A 139 2.72 -2.25 -11.98
CA ALA A 139 3.71 -2.11 -10.91
C ALA A 139 4.10 -3.47 -10.31
N TYR A 140 3.14 -4.33 -9.97
CA TYR A 140 3.45 -5.60 -9.32
C TYR A 140 3.90 -6.69 -10.28
N TYR A 141 3.33 -6.79 -11.48
CA TYR A 141 3.64 -7.89 -12.41
C TYR A 141 4.76 -7.56 -13.39
N ALA A 142 4.81 -6.33 -13.92
CA ALA A 142 5.82 -5.96 -14.90
C ALA A 142 7.12 -5.45 -14.27
N VAL A 143 7.06 -4.93 -13.04
CA VAL A 143 8.25 -4.39 -12.34
C VAL A 143 8.59 -5.19 -11.08
N GLY A 144 7.63 -5.36 -10.17
CA GLY A 144 7.85 -6.01 -8.88
C GLY A 144 8.29 -7.46 -8.99
N LEU A 145 7.59 -8.25 -9.80
CA LEU A 145 7.89 -9.67 -9.96
C LEU A 145 9.26 -9.91 -10.62
N PRO A 146 9.63 -9.27 -11.75
CA PRO A 146 10.98 -9.40 -12.30
C PRO A 146 12.07 -8.96 -11.33
N SER A 147 11.89 -7.81 -10.65
CA SER A 147 12.88 -7.32 -9.68
C SER A 147 13.04 -8.25 -8.47
N ALA A 148 11.95 -8.83 -7.96
CA ALA A 148 11.98 -9.85 -6.90
C ALA A 148 12.76 -11.09 -7.35
N VAL A 149 12.45 -11.63 -8.52
CA VAL A 149 13.09 -12.86 -9.04
C VAL A 149 14.59 -12.63 -9.30
N THR A 150 14.95 -11.53 -9.94
CA THR A 150 16.35 -11.19 -10.20
C THR A 150 17.11 -11.00 -8.88
N SER A 151 16.55 -10.28 -7.91
CA SER A 151 17.24 -10.01 -6.64
C SER A 151 17.37 -11.26 -5.76
N ALA A 152 16.32 -12.08 -5.69
CA ALA A 152 16.32 -13.28 -4.86
C ALA A 152 17.22 -14.40 -5.43
N PHE A 153 17.11 -14.68 -6.74
CA PHE A 153 17.73 -15.86 -7.34
C PHE A 153 19.02 -15.56 -8.11
N VAL A 154 19.10 -14.43 -8.84
CA VAL A 154 20.30 -14.09 -9.63
C VAL A 154 21.36 -13.43 -8.74
N LEU A 155 20.96 -12.45 -7.94
CA LEU A 155 21.86 -11.78 -6.98
C LEU A 155 22.04 -12.57 -5.67
N LYS A 156 21.30 -13.67 -5.49
CA LYS A 156 21.36 -14.56 -4.32
C LYS A 156 21.14 -13.86 -2.98
N ILE A 157 20.26 -12.85 -2.95
CA ILE A 157 19.93 -12.06 -1.75
C ILE A 157 18.84 -12.74 -0.90
N GLY A 158 18.30 -13.89 -1.34
CA GLY A 158 17.34 -14.69 -0.57
C GLY A 158 15.97 -13.99 -0.41
N GLY A 159 15.27 -14.23 0.71
CA GLY A 159 13.96 -13.65 0.98
C GLY A 159 13.95 -12.13 1.04
N LYS A 160 15.07 -11.51 1.44
CA LYS A 160 15.25 -10.04 1.36
C LYS A 160 15.14 -9.54 -0.09
N GLY A 161 15.65 -10.30 -1.05
CA GLY A 161 15.53 -9.99 -2.47
C GLY A 161 14.09 -10.06 -2.97
N LEU A 162 13.30 -11.01 -2.45
CA LEU A 162 11.86 -11.07 -2.76
C LEU A 162 11.13 -9.85 -2.20
N TRP A 163 11.47 -9.42 -0.97
CA TRP A 163 10.88 -8.24 -0.34
C TRP A 163 11.25 -6.95 -1.07
N LEU A 164 12.47 -6.83 -1.58
CA LEU A 164 12.92 -5.69 -2.36
C LEU A 164 12.05 -5.49 -3.62
N GLY A 165 11.64 -6.58 -4.28
CA GLY A 165 10.74 -6.47 -5.43
C GLY A 165 9.35 -5.93 -5.06
N ILE A 166 8.84 -6.21 -3.85
CA ILE A 166 7.60 -5.59 -3.32
C ILE A 166 7.82 -4.08 -3.18
N ILE A 167 8.93 -3.67 -2.56
CA ILE A 167 9.28 -2.25 -2.38
C ILE A 167 9.40 -1.54 -3.74
N CYS A 168 10.02 -2.17 -4.74
CA CYS A 168 10.10 -1.61 -6.10
C CYS A 168 8.71 -1.40 -6.73
N ALA A 169 7.81 -2.39 -6.61
CA ALA A 169 6.43 -2.24 -7.10
C ALA A 169 5.70 -1.09 -6.39
N MET A 170 5.78 -1.04 -5.07
CA MET A 170 5.17 0.02 -4.26
C MET A 170 5.69 1.40 -4.67
N ALA A 171 7.00 1.56 -4.87
CA ALA A 171 7.59 2.81 -5.30
C ALA A 171 7.04 3.30 -6.65
N VAL A 172 6.91 2.40 -7.63
CA VAL A 172 6.32 2.72 -8.95
C VAL A 172 4.86 3.14 -8.81
N GLN A 173 4.06 2.37 -8.06
CA GLN A 173 2.64 2.66 -7.86
C GLN A 173 2.42 3.98 -7.12
N ILE A 174 3.15 4.24 -6.03
CA ILE A 174 3.10 5.49 -5.26
C ILE A 174 3.45 6.66 -6.16
N SER A 175 4.55 6.55 -6.93
CA SER A 175 4.99 7.62 -7.84
C SER A 175 3.91 7.97 -8.86
N ALA A 176 3.29 6.96 -9.47
CA ALA A 176 2.21 7.16 -10.43
C ALA A 176 0.99 7.83 -9.79
N LEU A 177 0.56 7.38 -8.60
CA LEU A 177 -0.58 7.96 -7.89
C LEU A 177 -0.30 9.40 -7.43
N ILE A 178 0.91 9.71 -6.97
CA ILE A 178 1.32 11.09 -6.64
C ILE A 178 1.22 11.97 -7.87
N VAL A 179 1.78 11.53 -9.01
CA VAL A 179 1.72 12.31 -10.26
C VAL A 179 0.28 12.55 -10.68
N MET A 180 -0.59 11.53 -10.59
CA MET A 180 -2.02 11.70 -10.88
C MET A 180 -2.64 12.76 -9.97
N MET A 181 -2.46 12.64 -8.65
CA MET A 181 -3.04 13.58 -7.68
C MET A 181 -2.55 15.03 -7.89
N LEU A 182 -1.26 15.22 -8.20
CA LEU A 182 -0.70 16.54 -8.46
C LEU A 182 -1.18 17.17 -9.77
N ARG A 183 -1.49 16.35 -10.78
CA ARG A 183 -1.97 16.79 -12.11
C ARG A 183 -3.48 16.98 -12.15
N THR A 184 -4.18 16.69 -11.06
CA THR A 184 -5.64 16.69 -11.04
C THR A 184 -6.21 18.09 -10.96
N SER A 185 -7.06 18.43 -11.92
CA SER A 185 -7.98 19.56 -11.82
C SER A 185 -9.16 19.15 -10.96
N TRP A 186 -9.23 19.71 -9.75
CA TRP A 186 -10.28 19.37 -8.79
C TRP A 186 -11.66 19.85 -9.26
N ASP A 187 -11.71 20.97 -9.99
CA ASP A 187 -12.94 21.49 -10.59
C ASP A 187 -13.50 20.51 -11.65
N GLU A 188 -12.64 20.00 -12.53
CA GLU A 188 -13.05 18.99 -13.52
C GLU A 188 -13.53 17.68 -12.85
N GLU A 189 -12.90 17.27 -11.75
CA GLU A 189 -13.34 16.07 -11.04
C GLU A 189 -14.69 16.27 -10.34
N ALA A 190 -14.99 17.47 -9.85
CA ALA A 190 -16.30 17.81 -9.33
C ALA A 190 -17.36 17.77 -10.43
N GLU A 191 -17.09 18.37 -11.60
CA GLU A 191 -17.99 18.31 -12.76
C GLU A 191 -18.24 16.85 -13.21
N LYS A 192 -17.18 16.04 -13.31
CA LYS A 192 -17.29 14.61 -13.63
C LYS A 192 -18.12 13.86 -12.60
N ALA A 193 -17.97 14.17 -11.30
CA ALA A 193 -18.77 13.56 -10.25
C ALA A 193 -20.26 13.86 -10.41
N GLN A 194 -20.62 15.12 -10.71
CA GLN A 194 -22.01 15.51 -10.98
C GLN A 194 -22.59 14.82 -12.21
N ALA A 195 -21.83 14.78 -13.31
CA ALA A 195 -22.26 14.13 -14.55
C ALA A 195 -22.51 12.62 -14.34
N ARG A 196 -21.74 11.96 -13.46
CA ARG A 196 -21.96 10.54 -13.11
C ARG A 196 -23.29 10.32 -12.40
N VAL A 197 -23.69 11.21 -11.48
CA VAL A 197 -24.97 11.12 -10.75
C VAL A 197 -26.14 11.34 -11.71
N GLN A 198 -26.09 12.40 -12.52
CA GLN A 198 -27.16 12.71 -13.49
C GLN A 198 -27.39 11.57 -14.50
N ARG A 199 -26.31 10.94 -14.97
CA ARG A 199 -26.40 9.78 -15.85
C ARG A 199 -27.04 8.57 -15.16
N SER A 200 -26.76 8.37 -13.88
CA SER A 200 -27.37 7.31 -13.07
C SER A 200 -28.88 7.52 -12.91
N ASP A 201 -29.32 8.74 -12.59
CA ASP A 201 -30.75 9.07 -12.43
C ASP A 201 -31.52 8.94 -13.76
N GLY A 202 -30.90 9.35 -14.87
CA GLY A 202 -31.47 9.17 -16.22
C GLY A 202 -31.63 7.71 -16.62
N SER A 203 -30.74 6.81 -16.18
CA SER A 203 -30.90 5.36 -16.40
C SER A 203 -31.97 4.72 -15.51
N ILE A 204 -32.23 5.27 -14.31
CA ILE A 204 -33.27 4.78 -13.40
C ILE A 204 -34.67 5.22 -13.86
N THR A 205 -34.78 6.38 -14.52
CA THR A 205 -36.06 6.87 -15.06
C THR A 205 -36.47 6.23 -16.39
N LEU A 206 -35.54 5.55 -17.08
CA LEU A 206 -35.78 4.86 -18.36
C LEU A 206 -35.92 3.33 -18.22
N ALA A 207 -35.86 2.79 -17.00
CA ALA A 207 -36.05 1.38 -16.67
C ALA A 207 -37.40 1.17 -15.96
#